data_AF-A0A952BV17-F1
#
_entry.id   AF-A0A952BV17-F1
#
_cell.length_a   1.000
_cell.length_b   1.000
_cell.length_c   1.000
_cell.angle_alpha   90.00
_cell.angle_beta   90.00
_cell.angle_gamma   90.00
#
_symmetry.space_group_name_H-M   'P 1'
#
loop_
_entity.id
_entity.type
_entity.pdbx_description
1 polymer ?
#
loop_
_entity_poly.entity_id
_entity_poly.type
_entity_poly.pdbx_seq_one_letter_code
_entity_poly.pdbx_strand_id
1 'polypeptide(L)'
;MEKHRLEKSIRNLKTQDPGLKILSLMQIQSADSEILEQCAGFEELLVDLIHLKQAKERDIRFLSAKIVGRLQRVFEATDGPKNPYFGLSTAQTYEKIRHEADSMSLAKSFVFLERPTDKKQWEILLALVEHEDERVRANLVEFLDRHWRPDFDSPLEKLLKDPSNRVRANTVVTLGKRKPQLVVDPLVEMLSESSLAMRESGMYCLENLPHNSVFAPWIRTALLETYSPLVVRAISAANHYVEPAVLDAMQSVFFETTSRSVRQKIYSYWQTHGLPEAQKAEVVNLLMKQKLYHIGTELFQELGSVEIYDPRLKAHYFLIVRMKDEMKVLMDSGAGSKGADPALQMSLQSVQKGLKQGYIALGKSAFDLHKNRDYFFEQCHKAESQIASFLKLLPKG
;
A
#
# COMPACT_ATOMS: atom_id res chain seq x y z
N MET A 1 -6.21 -24.89 -4.12
CA MET A 1 -6.26 -23.83 -3.09
C MET A 1 -4.89 -23.50 -2.52
N GLU A 2 -4.01 -24.49 -2.32
CA GLU A 2 -2.67 -24.29 -1.75
C GLU A 2 -1.73 -23.41 -2.62
N LYS A 3 -1.65 -23.67 -3.92
CA LYS A 3 -0.90 -22.84 -4.89
C LYS A 3 -1.24 -21.34 -4.79
N HIS A 4 -2.52 -20.99 -4.87
CA HIS A 4 -2.96 -19.58 -4.81
C HIS A 4 -2.61 -18.91 -3.48
N ARG A 5 -2.63 -19.67 -2.38
CA ARG A 5 -2.21 -19.19 -1.07
C ARG A 5 -0.71 -18.92 -1.04
N LEU A 6 0.11 -19.80 -1.63
CA LEU A 6 1.55 -19.61 -1.73
C LEU A 6 1.91 -18.41 -2.62
N GLU A 7 1.24 -18.23 -3.76
CA GLU A 7 1.42 -17.04 -4.62
C GLU A 7 1.09 -15.73 -3.90
N LYS A 8 0.08 -15.75 -3.02
CA LYS A 8 -0.21 -14.61 -2.13
C LYS A 8 0.91 -14.40 -1.11
N SER A 9 1.42 -15.46 -0.50
CA SER A 9 2.53 -15.40 0.45
C SER A 9 3.84 -14.90 -0.18
N ILE A 10 4.16 -15.32 -1.41
CA ILE A 10 5.31 -14.81 -2.17
C ILE A 10 5.17 -13.30 -2.38
N ARG A 11 4.00 -12.83 -2.87
CA ARG A 11 3.75 -11.39 -3.04
C ARG A 11 3.87 -10.60 -1.74
N ASN A 12 3.42 -11.17 -0.62
CA ASN A 12 3.47 -10.52 0.68
C ASN A 12 4.90 -10.31 1.22
N LEU A 13 5.91 -11.02 0.70
CA LEU A 13 7.31 -10.79 1.09
C LEU A 13 7.81 -9.39 0.75
N LYS A 14 7.17 -8.71 -0.22
CA LYS A 14 7.52 -7.35 -0.67
C LYS A 14 6.85 -6.25 0.13
N THR A 15 6.00 -6.59 1.10
CA THR A 15 5.31 -5.61 1.96
C THR A 15 6.30 -4.96 2.94
N GLN A 16 5.87 -3.94 3.69
CA GLN A 16 6.67 -3.38 4.80
C GLN A 16 6.31 -4.00 6.16
N ASP A 17 5.23 -4.79 6.23
CA ASP A 17 4.73 -5.42 7.47
C ASP A 17 5.59 -6.65 7.84
N PRO A 18 6.37 -6.59 8.94
CA PRO A 18 7.22 -7.71 9.34
C PRO A 18 6.42 -8.95 9.79
N GLY A 19 5.24 -8.76 10.40
CA GLY A 19 4.39 -9.87 10.84
C GLY A 19 3.83 -10.64 9.65
N LEU A 20 3.39 -9.91 8.62
CA LEU A 20 2.91 -10.51 7.38
C LEU A 20 4.03 -11.24 6.62
N LYS A 21 5.26 -10.70 6.63
CA LYS A 21 6.44 -11.40 6.09
C LYS A 21 6.72 -12.70 6.83
N ILE A 22 6.75 -12.68 8.16
CA ILE A 22 7.01 -13.87 8.98
C ILE A 22 5.97 -14.95 8.70
N LEU A 23 4.67 -14.60 8.69
CA LEU A 23 3.60 -15.55 8.38
C LEU A 23 3.74 -16.13 6.97
N SER A 24 4.12 -15.30 6.00
CA SER A 24 4.31 -15.72 4.62
C SER A 24 5.53 -16.64 4.49
N LEU A 25 6.64 -16.33 5.15
CA LEU A 25 7.84 -17.16 5.21
C LEU A 25 7.56 -18.51 5.88
N MET A 26 6.79 -18.54 6.98
CA MET A 26 6.39 -19.79 7.63
C MET A 26 5.60 -20.68 6.67
N GLN A 27 4.65 -20.11 5.93
CA GLN A 27 3.85 -20.84 4.95
C GLN A 27 4.70 -21.38 3.79
N ILE A 28 5.62 -20.57 3.27
CA ILE A 28 6.56 -20.96 2.22
C ILE A 28 7.48 -22.06 2.72
N GLN A 29 8.00 -21.96 3.95
CA GLN A 29 8.88 -22.94 4.56
C GLN A 29 8.21 -24.30 4.78
N SER A 30 6.89 -24.34 5.00
CA SER A 30 6.13 -25.59 5.14
C SER A 30 5.62 -26.14 3.81
N ALA A 31 5.70 -25.37 2.72
CA ALA A 31 5.14 -25.75 1.43
C ALA A 31 5.86 -26.95 0.82
N ASP A 32 5.11 -27.78 0.09
CA ASP A 32 5.66 -28.75 -0.84
C ASP A 32 6.46 -28.04 -1.95
N SER A 33 7.65 -28.56 -2.28
CA SER A 33 8.56 -27.89 -3.21
C SER A 33 8.05 -27.90 -4.64
N GLU A 34 7.37 -28.97 -5.07
CA GLU A 34 6.85 -29.12 -6.43
C GLU A 34 5.66 -28.15 -6.65
N ILE A 35 4.80 -27.99 -5.65
CA ILE A 35 3.71 -27.01 -5.68
C ILE A 35 4.28 -25.58 -5.65
N LEU A 36 5.31 -25.34 -4.85
CA LEU A 36 5.95 -24.03 -4.72
C LEU A 36 6.63 -23.59 -6.03
N GLU A 37 7.30 -24.51 -6.73
CA GLU A 37 7.93 -24.27 -8.04
C GLU A 37 6.92 -23.86 -9.11
N GLN A 38 5.68 -24.35 -9.03
CA GLN A 38 4.62 -24.01 -9.96
C GLN A 38 3.95 -22.65 -9.67
N CYS A 39 4.28 -21.98 -8.56
CA CYS A 39 3.67 -20.73 -8.14
C CYS A 39 4.15 -19.55 -8.98
N ALA A 40 3.22 -18.66 -9.37
CA ALA A 40 3.59 -17.35 -9.91
C ALA A 40 4.46 -16.56 -8.91
N GLY A 41 5.60 -16.04 -9.37
CA GLY A 41 6.56 -15.33 -8.54
C GLY A 41 7.64 -16.21 -7.89
N PHE A 42 7.65 -17.52 -8.18
CA PHE A 42 8.66 -18.43 -7.64
C PHE A 42 10.08 -18.10 -8.11
N GLU A 43 10.25 -17.62 -9.34
CA GLU A 43 11.58 -17.25 -9.86
C GLU A 43 12.18 -16.06 -9.08
N GLU A 44 11.36 -15.10 -8.67
CA GLU A 44 11.77 -13.96 -7.85
C GLU A 44 11.85 -14.29 -6.36
N LEU A 45 11.20 -15.36 -5.90
CA LEU A 45 11.17 -15.76 -4.50
C LEU A 45 12.58 -15.95 -3.94
N LEU A 46 13.50 -16.55 -4.70
CA LEU A 46 14.88 -16.75 -4.22
C LEU A 46 15.59 -15.41 -3.97
N VAL A 47 15.37 -14.43 -4.85
CA VAL A 47 15.91 -13.06 -4.73
C VAL A 47 15.35 -12.39 -3.49
N ASP A 48 14.03 -12.42 -3.33
CA ASP A 48 13.34 -11.86 -2.16
C ASP A 48 13.87 -12.49 -0.86
N LEU A 49 14.04 -13.81 -0.83
CA LEU A 49 14.59 -14.52 0.34
C LEU A 49 16.06 -14.18 0.62
N ILE A 50 16.90 -14.03 -0.41
CA ILE A 50 18.30 -13.62 -0.24
C ILE A 50 18.38 -12.22 0.37
N HIS A 51 17.57 -11.27 -0.11
CA HIS A 51 17.50 -9.93 0.48
C HIS A 51 17.05 -9.97 1.94
N LEU A 52 16.04 -10.78 2.25
CA LEU A 52 15.52 -10.92 3.60
C LEU A 52 16.51 -11.57 4.58
N LYS A 53 17.60 -12.21 4.11
CA LYS A 53 18.71 -12.63 4.99
C LYS A 53 19.42 -11.45 5.68
N GLN A 54 19.28 -10.25 5.14
CA GLN A 54 19.84 -9.01 5.72
C GLN A 54 18.80 -8.18 6.47
N ALA A 55 17.56 -8.67 6.64
CA ALA A 55 16.50 -7.96 7.33
C ALA A 55 16.87 -7.61 8.78
N LYS A 56 16.31 -6.53 9.32
CA LYS A 56 16.56 -6.10 10.70
C LYS A 56 16.01 -7.12 11.71
N GLU A 57 14.88 -7.73 11.37
CA GLU A 57 14.16 -8.69 12.19
C GLU A 57 14.83 -10.06 12.15
N ARG A 58 15.15 -10.59 13.34
CA ARG A 58 15.84 -11.89 13.49
C ARG A 58 15.08 -13.04 12.84
N ASP A 59 13.76 -13.10 13.04
CA ASP A 59 12.95 -14.23 12.57
C ASP A 59 12.84 -14.26 11.04
N ILE A 60 12.74 -13.08 10.42
CA ILE A 60 12.76 -12.94 8.96
C ILE A 60 14.09 -13.45 8.40
N ARG A 61 15.22 -13.03 8.99
CA ARG A 61 16.54 -13.52 8.55
C ARG A 61 16.65 -15.03 8.69
N PHE A 62 16.24 -15.57 9.85
CA PHE A 62 16.34 -16.99 10.15
C PHE A 62 15.49 -17.83 9.20
N LEU A 63 14.21 -17.49 9.06
CA LEU A 63 13.29 -18.22 8.17
C LEU A 63 13.73 -18.13 6.72
N SER A 64 14.17 -16.95 6.27
CA SER A 64 14.64 -16.76 4.89
C SER A 64 15.89 -17.60 4.61
N ALA A 65 16.88 -17.59 5.52
CA ALA A 65 18.07 -18.43 5.39
C ALA A 65 17.72 -19.92 5.37
N LYS A 66 16.77 -20.36 6.20
CA LYS A 66 16.32 -21.75 6.26
C LYS A 66 15.60 -22.19 4.99
N ILE A 67 14.74 -21.35 4.43
CA ILE A 67 14.04 -21.63 3.17
C ILE A 67 15.05 -21.68 2.03
N VAL A 68 15.97 -20.72 1.94
CA VAL A 68 17.04 -20.73 0.93
C VAL A 68 17.83 -22.03 1.00
N GLY A 69 18.30 -22.45 2.18
CA GLY A 69 19.04 -23.70 2.34
C GLY A 69 18.21 -24.97 2.03
N ARG A 70 16.87 -24.92 2.17
CA ARG A 70 16.00 -26.03 1.75
C ARG A 70 15.84 -26.06 0.23
N LEU A 71 15.48 -24.93 -0.37
CA LEU A 71 15.31 -24.80 -1.82
C LEU A 71 16.63 -25.15 -2.53
N GLN A 72 17.76 -24.71 -1.98
CA GLN A 72 19.09 -25.06 -2.44
C GLN A 72 19.31 -26.58 -2.49
N ARG A 73 18.97 -27.32 -1.43
CA ARG A 73 19.08 -28.79 -1.40
C ARG A 73 18.12 -29.49 -2.38
N VAL A 74 16.93 -28.93 -2.59
CA VAL A 74 15.96 -29.48 -3.55
C VAL A 74 16.44 -29.27 -4.99
N PHE A 75 16.99 -28.09 -5.29
CA PHE A 75 17.63 -27.80 -6.58
C PHE A 75 18.90 -28.61 -6.82
N GLU A 76 19.64 -28.96 -5.77
CA GLU A 76 20.78 -29.88 -5.85
C GLU A 76 20.36 -31.34 -6.12
N ALA A 77 19.17 -31.75 -5.66
CA ALA A 77 18.68 -33.12 -5.70
C ALA A 77 17.78 -33.45 -6.91
N THR A 78 17.32 -32.46 -7.67
CA THR A 78 16.42 -32.65 -8.82
C THR A 78 17.17 -32.42 -10.14
N ASP A 79 16.93 -33.28 -11.14
CA ASP A 79 17.44 -33.14 -12.53
C ASP A 79 16.73 -31.99 -13.31
N GLY A 80 16.29 -30.94 -12.61
CA GLY A 80 15.79 -29.72 -13.26
C GLY A 80 16.92 -28.96 -13.97
N PRO A 81 16.60 -27.93 -14.79
CA PRO A 81 17.63 -27.11 -15.42
C PRO A 81 18.46 -26.42 -14.33
N LYS A 82 19.60 -27.03 -14.01
CA LYS A 82 20.58 -26.52 -13.04
C LYS A 82 20.88 -25.08 -13.46
N ASN A 83 20.59 -24.11 -12.60
CA ASN A 83 20.97 -22.74 -12.89
C ASN A 83 22.47 -22.73 -13.22
N PRO A 84 22.88 -22.25 -14.41
CA PRO A 84 24.23 -22.43 -14.91
C PRO A 84 25.32 -21.84 -14.01
N TYR A 85 24.96 -20.98 -13.07
CA TYR A 85 25.86 -20.26 -12.17
C TYR A 85 25.94 -20.87 -10.76
N PHE A 86 25.18 -21.93 -10.50
CA PHE A 86 25.14 -22.58 -9.19
C PHE A 86 26.48 -23.24 -8.84
N GLY A 87 26.98 -22.99 -7.61
CA GLY A 87 28.24 -23.56 -7.11
C GLY A 87 29.52 -22.95 -7.71
N LEU A 88 29.41 -21.97 -8.62
CA LEU A 88 30.55 -21.25 -9.16
C LEU A 88 31.08 -20.24 -8.14
N SER A 89 32.40 -20.13 -8.05
CA SER A 89 33.04 -19.00 -7.38
C SER A 89 32.77 -17.70 -8.13
N THR A 90 32.89 -16.56 -7.46
CA THR A 90 32.69 -15.22 -8.04
C THR A 90 33.45 -15.04 -9.36
N ALA A 91 34.73 -15.45 -9.41
CA ALA A 91 35.53 -15.38 -10.63
C ALA A 91 35.00 -16.28 -11.77
N GLN A 92 34.55 -17.49 -11.45
CA GLN A 92 33.96 -18.42 -12.43
C GLN A 92 32.61 -17.88 -12.96
N THR A 93 31.81 -17.26 -12.11
CA THR A 93 30.53 -16.64 -12.50
C THR A 93 30.76 -15.52 -13.53
N TYR A 94 31.72 -14.62 -13.29
CA TYR A 94 32.01 -13.54 -14.25
C TYR A 94 32.63 -14.04 -15.55
N GLU A 95 33.52 -15.05 -15.52
CA GLU A 95 34.05 -15.63 -16.75
C GLU A 95 32.96 -16.35 -17.55
N LYS A 96 31.97 -16.95 -16.87
CA LYS A 96 30.82 -17.55 -17.54
C LYS A 96 29.90 -16.51 -18.17
N ILE A 97 29.54 -15.45 -17.45
CA ILE A 97 28.72 -14.34 -17.95
C ILE A 97 29.34 -13.75 -19.22
N ARG A 98 30.67 -13.63 -19.26
CA ARG A 98 31.40 -13.06 -20.39
C ARG A 98 31.14 -13.78 -21.72
N HIS A 99 30.88 -15.08 -21.69
CA HIS A 99 30.67 -15.92 -22.88
C HIS A 99 29.25 -16.47 -22.97
N GLU A 100 28.35 -16.04 -22.08
CA GLU A 100 26.97 -16.51 -22.07
C GLU A 100 26.17 -15.81 -23.17
N ALA A 101 25.59 -16.60 -24.07
CA ALA A 101 24.76 -16.11 -25.16
C ALA A 101 23.26 -16.16 -24.81
N ASP A 102 22.86 -17.04 -23.90
CA ASP A 102 21.45 -17.16 -23.52
C ASP A 102 21.04 -16.02 -22.59
N SER A 103 20.15 -15.16 -23.09
CA SER A 103 19.67 -13.97 -22.37
C SER A 103 18.95 -14.32 -21.07
N MET A 104 18.24 -15.45 -21.04
CA MET A 104 17.55 -15.92 -19.84
C MET A 104 18.56 -16.30 -18.76
N SER A 105 19.60 -17.07 -19.12
CA SER A 105 20.69 -17.44 -18.24
C SER A 105 21.43 -16.20 -17.73
N LEU A 106 21.76 -15.26 -18.62
CA LEU A 106 22.35 -13.97 -18.22
C LEU A 106 21.47 -13.21 -17.23
N ALA A 107 20.17 -13.07 -17.49
CA ALA A 107 19.24 -12.39 -16.59
C ALA A 107 19.17 -13.08 -15.21
N LYS A 108 19.19 -14.42 -15.18
CA LYS A 108 19.20 -15.22 -13.95
C LYS A 108 20.54 -15.16 -13.19
N SER A 109 21.64 -14.81 -13.87
CA SER A 109 22.96 -14.71 -13.24
C SER A 109 23.01 -13.66 -12.11
N PHE A 110 22.28 -12.54 -12.25
CA PHE A 110 22.31 -11.41 -11.31
C PHE A 110 21.86 -11.76 -9.89
N VAL A 111 21.15 -12.87 -9.71
CA VAL A 111 20.74 -13.42 -8.40
C VAL A 111 21.93 -13.98 -7.62
N PHE A 112 22.94 -14.50 -8.33
CA PHE A 112 24.13 -15.16 -7.78
C PHE A 112 25.36 -14.25 -7.78
N LEU A 113 25.24 -13.06 -8.38
CA LEU A 113 26.34 -12.11 -8.41
C LEU A 113 26.61 -11.54 -7.02
N GLU A 114 27.78 -11.86 -6.50
CA GLU A 114 28.41 -11.09 -5.44
C GLU A 114 29.00 -9.79 -5.99
N ARG A 115 29.32 -8.85 -5.10
CA ARG A 115 29.97 -7.59 -5.47
C ARG A 115 31.25 -7.88 -6.27
N PRO A 116 31.42 -7.32 -7.48
CA PRO A 116 32.62 -7.53 -8.27
C PRO A 116 33.88 -7.07 -7.51
N THR A 117 34.94 -7.86 -7.60
CA THR A 117 36.17 -7.69 -6.84
C THR A 117 37.27 -6.97 -7.63
N ASP A 118 37.15 -6.91 -8.95
CA ASP A 118 38.14 -6.29 -9.83
C ASP A 118 37.50 -5.49 -10.97
N LYS A 119 38.32 -4.67 -11.64
CA LYS A 119 37.89 -3.79 -12.73
C LYS A 119 37.33 -4.56 -13.93
N LYS A 120 37.89 -5.72 -14.27
CA LYS A 120 37.49 -6.51 -15.44
C LYS A 120 36.08 -7.05 -15.27
N GLN A 121 35.72 -7.48 -14.06
CA GLN A 121 34.35 -7.90 -13.75
C GLN A 121 33.34 -6.76 -13.89
N TRP A 122 33.72 -5.54 -13.47
CA TRP A 122 32.89 -4.36 -13.72
C TRP A 122 32.75 -4.03 -15.20
N GLU A 123 33.82 -4.14 -15.99
CA GLU A 123 33.78 -3.95 -17.44
C GLU A 123 32.85 -4.97 -18.12
N ILE A 124 32.86 -6.24 -17.69
CA ILE A 124 31.92 -7.27 -18.16
C ILE A 124 30.47 -6.86 -17.88
N LEU A 125 30.15 -6.44 -16.66
CA LEU A 125 28.78 -6.05 -16.30
C LEU A 125 28.31 -4.79 -17.03
N LEU A 126 29.17 -3.76 -17.12
CA LEU A 126 28.81 -2.51 -17.76
C LEU A 126 28.61 -2.67 -19.28
N ALA A 127 29.25 -3.66 -19.90
CA ALA A 127 28.98 -3.99 -21.31
C ALA A 127 27.53 -4.48 -21.52
N LEU A 128 26.87 -5.05 -20.49
CA LEU A 128 25.49 -5.52 -20.58
C LEU A 128 24.45 -4.39 -20.63
N VAL A 129 24.84 -3.12 -20.49
CA VAL A 129 23.96 -1.97 -20.75
C VAL A 129 23.41 -2.00 -22.18
N GLU A 130 24.20 -2.47 -23.14
CA GLU A 130 23.81 -2.52 -24.56
C GLU A 130 23.22 -3.88 -24.96
N HIS A 131 22.93 -4.76 -23.99
CA HIS A 131 22.41 -6.10 -24.27
C HIS A 131 21.01 -6.03 -24.91
N GLU A 132 20.70 -6.90 -25.87
CA GLU A 132 19.44 -6.85 -26.63
C GLU A 132 18.18 -7.13 -25.77
N ASP A 133 18.29 -8.07 -24.84
CA ASP A 133 17.20 -8.45 -23.93
C ASP A 133 17.02 -7.44 -22.78
N GLU A 134 15.82 -6.88 -22.66
CA GLU A 134 15.48 -5.88 -21.65
C GLU A 134 15.53 -6.41 -20.21
N ARG A 135 15.40 -7.72 -19.99
CA ARG A 135 15.48 -8.34 -18.65
C ARG A 135 16.92 -8.32 -18.16
N VAL A 136 17.89 -8.55 -19.05
CA VAL A 136 19.32 -8.44 -18.75
C VAL A 136 19.63 -6.99 -18.37
N ARG A 137 19.19 -6.02 -19.17
CA ARG A 137 19.39 -4.59 -18.88
C ARG A 137 18.71 -4.17 -17.57
N ALA A 138 17.46 -4.59 -17.33
CA ALA A 138 16.73 -4.23 -16.11
C ALA A 138 17.40 -4.79 -14.84
N ASN A 139 17.82 -6.05 -14.89
CA ASN A 139 18.51 -6.71 -13.77
C ASN A 139 19.90 -6.11 -13.53
N LEU A 140 20.60 -5.68 -14.59
CA LEU A 140 21.82 -4.92 -14.47
C LEU A 140 21.58 -3.61 -13.70
N VAL A 141 20.58 -2.82 -14.08
CA VAL A 141 20.28 -1.55 -13.39
C VAL A 141 19.99 -1.78 -11.90
N GLU A 142 19.18 -2.79 -11.56
CA GLU A 142 18.90 -3.16 -10.16
C GLU A 142 20.16 -3.62 -9.41
N PHE A 143 21.08 -4.31 -10.09
CA PHE A 143 22.37 -4.68 -9.53
C PHE A 143 23.25 -3.46 -9.28
N LEU A 144 23.31 -2.51 -10.22
CA LEU A 144 24.07 -1.28 -10.10
C LEU A 144 23.51 -0.36 -9.01
N ASP A 145 22.19 -0.31 -8.79
CA ASP A 145 21.58 0.45 -7.67
C ASP A 145 22.09 -0.06 -6.32
N ARG A 146 22.15 -1.38 -6.13
CA ARG A 146 22.63 -2.02 -4.90
C ARG A 146 24.13 -1.86 -4.67
N HIS A 147 24.91 -1.78 -5.75
CA HIS A 147 26.38 -1.74 -5.70
C HIS A 147 26.97 -0.46 -6.28
N TRP A 148 26.27 0.66 -6.04
CA TRP A 148 26.54 1.95 -6.67
C TRP A 148 28.01 2.38 -6.68
N ARG A 149 28.45 2.94 -7.82
CA ARG A 149 29.72 3.63 -8.01
C ARG A 149 29.55 4.87 -8.92
N PRO A 150 30.35 5.93 -8.74
CA PRO A 150 30.23 7.15 -9.55
C PRO A 150 30.44 6.96 -11.06
N ASP A 151 31.21 5.96 -11.48
CA ASP A 151 31.48 5.68 -12.90
C ASP A 151 30.30 5.00 -13.64
N PHE A 152 29.17 4.79 -12.96
CA PHE A 152 27.95 4.24 -13.56
C PHE A 152 27.04 5.28 -14.20
N ASP A 153 27.28 6.58 -13.95
CA ASP A 153 26.44 7.67 -14.45
C ASP A 153 26.30 7.59 -15.99
N SER A 154 27.41 7.57 -16.72
CA SER A 154 27.39 7.56 -18.20
C SER A 154 26.76 6.29 -18.80
N PRO A 155 27.06 5.05 -18.34
CA PRO A 155 26.34 3.85 -18.79
C PRO A 155 24.82 3.91 -18.54
N LEU A 156 24.41 4.39 -17.36
CA LEU A 156 22.99 4.45 -17.00
C LEU A 156 22.24 5.57 -17.73
N GLU A 157 22.87 6.70 -18.03
CA GLU A 157 22.25 7.79 -18.80
C GLU A 157 21.74 7.31 -20.16
N LYS A 158 22.42 6.34 -20.80
CA LYS A 158 21.96 5.74 -22.06
C LYS A 158 20.61 5.04 -21.92
N LEU A 159 20.31 4.50 -20.73
CA LEU A 159 19.09 3.75 -20.43
C LEU A 159 17.91 4.66 -20.03
N LEU A 160 18.11 5.98 -19.89
CA LEU A 160 17.02 6.93 -19.61
C LEU A 160 15.99 7.02 -20.74
N LYS A 161 16.37 6.58 -21.96
CA LYS A 161 15.49 6.50 -23.13
C LYS A 161 15.25 5.07 -23.61
N ASP A 162 15.54 4.07 -22.77
CA ASP A 162 15.37 2.66 -23.12
C ASP A 162 13.92 2.37 -23.55
N PRO A 163 13.68 1.59 -24.62
CA PRO A 163 12.33 1.26 -25.09
C PRO A 163 11.51 0.47 -24.06
N SER A 164 12.16 -0.25 -23.14
CA SER A 164 11.49 -0.97 -22.06
C SER A 164 11.13 -0.05 -20.91
N ASN A 165 9.83 0.02 -20.58
CA ASN A 165 9.32 0.78 -19.44
C ASN A 165 10.01 0.38 -18.13
N ARG A 166 10.31 -0.92 -17.94
CA ARG A 166 10.97 -1.43 -16.73
C ARG A 166 12.40 -0.93 -16.65
N VAL A 167 13.17 -1.03 -17.74
CA VAL A 167 14.57 -0.57 -17.77
C VAL A 167 14.62 0.94 -17.51
N ARG A 168 13.75 1.70 -18.19
CA ARG A 168 13.66 3.15 -18.04
C ARG A 168 13.31 3.57 -16.61
N ALA A 169 12.27 2.96 -16.02
CA ALA A 169 11.85 3.25 -14.66
C ALA A 169 12.94 2.90 -13.63
N ASN A 170 13.57 1.72 -13.75
CA ASN A 170 14.68 1.32 -12.90
C ASN A 170 15.85 2.31 -13.00
N THR A 171 16.13 2.81 -14.21
CA THR A 171 17.22 3.77 -14.46
C THR A 171 16.91 5.12 -13.85
N VAL A 172 15.70 5.65 -14.07
CA VAL A 172 15.23 6.92 -13.50
C VAL A 172 15.28 6.88 -11.97
N VAL A 173 14.82 5.80 -11.34
CA VAL A 173 14.86 5.64 -9.88
C VAL A 173 16.31 5.56 -9.39
N THR A 174 17.14 4.74 -10.04
CA THR A 174 18.54 4.54 -9.67
C THR A 174 19.35 5.84 -9.75
N LEU A 175 19.27 6.55 -10.86
CA LEU A 175 19.96 7.83 -11.03
C LEU A 175 19.34 8.91 -10.15
N GLY A 176 18.01 9.03 -10.11
CA GLY A 176 17.33 10.12 -9.42
C GLY A 176 17.51 10.13 -7.90
N LYS A 177 17.69 8.97 -7.26
CA LYS A 177 18.05 8.87 -5.83
C LYS A 177 19.34 9.62 -5.49
N ARG A 178 20.23 9.82 -6.47
CA ARG A 178 21.60 10.34 -6.29
C ARG A 178 21.87 11.61 -7.08
N LYS A 179 21.21 11.76 -8.22
CA LYS A 179 21.34 12.84 -9.21
C LYS A 179 19.94 13.26 -9.68
N PRO A 180 19.09 13.80 -8.78
CA PRO A 180 17.70 14.11 -9.10
C PRO A 180 17.53 15.03 -10.30
N GLN A 181 18.50 15.92 -10.54
CA GLN A 181 18.51 16.84 -11.68
C GLN A 181 18.63 16.13 -13.04
N LEU A 182 19.26 14.96 -13.12
CA LEU A 182 19.45 14.24 -14.40
C LEU A 182 18.19 13.54 -14.88
N VAL A 183 17.22 13.32 -13.98
CA VAL A 183 16.05 12.50 -14.27
C VAL A 183 14.77 13.33 -14.41
N VAL A 184 14.83 14.66 -14.29
CA VAL A 184 13.66 15.53 -14.43
C VAL A 184 13.03 15.38 -15.81
N ASP A 185 13.79 15.61 -16.88
CA ASP A 185 13.26 15.54 -18.24
C ASP A 185 12.83 14.11 -18.62
N PRO A 186 13.63 13.06 -18.39
CA PRO A 186 13.20 11.67 -18.64
C PRO A 186 11.92 11.29 -17.90
N LEU A 187 11.77 11.73 -16.64
CA LEU A 187 10.58 11.44 -15.86
C LEU A 187 9.36 12.22 -16.37
N VAL A 188 9.52 13.50 -16.74
CA VAL A 188 8.48 14.28 -17.40
C VAL A 188 8.02 13.61 -18.70
N GLU A 189 8.96 13.13 -19.53
CA GLU A 189 8.64 12.36 -20.74
C GLU A 189 7.77 11.15 -20.40
N MET A 190 8.15 10.34 -19.39
CA MET A 190 7.35 9.19 -18.94
C MET A 190 5.94 9.56 -18.45
N LEU A 191 5.81 10.68 -17.73
CA LEU A 191 4.56 11.18 -17.17
C LEU A 191 3.62 11.78 -18.23
N SER A 192 4.20 12.28 -19.33
CA SER A 192 3.48 12.88 -20.45
C SER A 192 3.03 11.88 -21.52
N GLU A 193 3.47 10.64 -21.42
CA GLU A 193 3.25 9.68 -22.49
C GLU A 193 1.79 9.26 -22.68
N SER A 194 1.45 8.96 -23.93
CA SER A 194 0.12 8.48 -24.31
C SER A 194 -0.23 7.14 -23.66
N SER A 195 0.78 6.29 -23.46
CA SER A 195 0.64 4.97 -22.84
C SER A 195 0.36 5.09 -21.33
N LEU A 196 -0.78 4.57 -20.89
CA LEU A 196 -1.13 4.48 -19.46
C LEU A 196 -0.07 3.71 -18.66
N ALA A 197 0.49 2.64 -19.22
CA ALA A 197 1.54 1.84 -18.56
C ALA A 197 2.83 2.64 -18.34
N MET A 198 3.18 3.55 -19.26
CA MET A 198 4.34 4.43 -19.09
C MET A 198 4.06 5.49 -18.03
N ARG A 199 2.88 6.11 -18.04
CA ARG A 199 2.49 7.09 -17.01
C ARG A 199 2.45 6.48 -15.61
N GLU A 200 1.96 5.25 -15.48
CA GLU A 200 2.03 4.50 -14.22
C GLU A 200 3.48 4.25 -13.77
N SER A 201 4.37 3.95 -14.72
CA SER A 201 5.80 3.79 -14.45
C SER A 201 6.45 5.12 -14.05
N GLY A 202 6.02 6.24 -14.63
CA GLY A 202 6.42 7.57 -14.19
C GLY A 202 5.95 7.88 -12.77
N MET A 203 4.69 7.58 -12.45
CA MET A 203 4.15 7.75 -11.09
C MET A 203 4.85 6.84 -10.06
N TYR A 204 5.24 5.62 -10.46
CA TYR A 204 6.11 4.76 -9.66
C TYR A 204 7.45 5.43 -9.35
N CYS A 205 8.09 6.04 -10.36
CA CYS A 205 9.35 6.72 -10.16
C CYS A 205 9.20 7.87 -9.17
N LEU A 206 8.15 8.70 -9.30
CA LEU A 206 7.86 9.79 -8.36
C LEU A 206 7.70 9.32 -6.91
N GLU A 207 7.03 8.19 -6.70
CA GLU A 207 6.87 7.58 -5.37
C GLU A 207 8.21 7.19 -4.73
N ASN A 208 9.22 6.87 -5.54
CA ASN A 208 10.52 6.36 -5.11
C ASN A 208 11.66 7.40 -5.18
N LEU A 209 11.33 8.64 -5.54
CA LEU A 209 12.29 9.73 -5.69
C LEU A 209 12.07 10.82 -4.63
N PRO A 210 13.12 11.61 -4.29
CA PRO A 210 12.96 12.78 -3.44
C PRO A 210 11.92 13.75 -3.98
N HIS A 211 11.24 14.48 -3.08
CA HIS A 211 10.28 15.52 -3.46
C HIS A 211 10.92 16.54 -4.40
N ASN A 212 10.19 16.86 -5.47
CA ASN A 212 10.52 17.97 -6.36
C ASN A 212 9.22 18.57 -6.90
N SER A 213 8.93 19.79 -6.47
CA SER A 213 7.70 20.54 -6.81
C SER A 213 7.39 20.64 -8.32
N VAL A 214 8.39 20.46 -9.20
CA VAL A 214 8.18 20.42 -10.66
C VAL A 214 7.20 19.32 -11.09
N PHE A 215 7.05 18.28 -10.26
CA PHE A 215 6.18 17.14 -10.55
C PHE A 215 4.74 17.30 -10.05
N ALA A 216 4.44 18.31 -9.23
CA ALA A 216 3.09 18.53 -8.70
C ALA A 216 2.00 18.67 -9.80
N PRO A 217 2.23 19.36 -10.94
CA PRO A 217 1.25 19.41 -12.03
C PRO A 217 0.96 18.04 -12.66
N TRP A 218 1.96 17.15 -12.70
CA TRP A 218 1.82 15.81 -13.26
C TRP A 218 1.02 14.90 -12.33
N ILE A 219 1.29 14.97 -11.02
CA ILE A 219 0.51 14.26 -9.99
C ILE A 219 -0.95 14.72 -10.04
N ARG A 220 -1.19 16.03 -10.08
CA ARG A 220 -2.54 16.61 -10.23
C ARG A 220 -3.26 16.04 -11.45
N THR A 221 -2.59 16.02 -12.60
CA THR A 221 -3.18 15.53 -13.85
C THR A 221 -3.53 14.04 -13.74
N ALA A 222 -2.63 13.22 -13.19
CA ALA A 222 -2.87 11.79 -13.01
C ALA A 222 -3.97 11.47 -11.97
N LEU A 223 -4.18 12.33 -10.97
CA LEU A 223 -5.30 12.19 -10.02
C LEU A 223 -6.66 12.36 -10.71
N LEU A 224 -6.76 13.31 -11.64
CA LEU A 224 -8.00 13.65 -12.35
C LEU A 224 -8.31 12.73 -13.55
N GLU A 225 -7.52 11.67 -13.73
CA GLU A 225 -7.74 10.69 -14.78
C GLU A 225 -8.88 9.72 -14.47
N THR A 226 -9.49 9.18 -15.52
CA THR A 226 -10.57 8.19 -15.36
C THR A 226 -10.04 6.79 -15.05
N TYR A 227 -8.79 6.51 -15.43
CA TYR A 227 -8.16 5.20 -15.25
C TYR A 227 -7.73 4.98 -13.79
N SER A 228 -8.54 4.24 -13.04
CA SER A 228 -8.38 4.03 -11.59
C SER A 228 -6.98 3.56 -11.13
N PRO A 229 -6.29 2.63 -11.83
CA PRO A 229 -4.94 2.21 -11.43
C PRO A 229 -3.91 3.35 -11.43
N LEU A 230 -3.95 4.24 -12.42
CA LEU A 230 -3.10 5.44 -12.47
C LEU A 230 -3.44 6.41 -11.34
N VAL A 231 -4.74 6.64 -11.05
CA VAL A 231 -5.18 7.47 -9.92
C VAL A 231 -4.66 6.91 -8.60
N VAL A 232 -4.75 5.59 -8.40
CA VAL A 232 -4.22 4.91 -7.22
C VAL A 232 -2.72 5.12 -7.06
N ARG A 233 -1.95 5.08 -8.16
CA ARG A 233 -0.51 5.36 -8.14
C ARG A 233 -0.23 6.83 -7.88
N ALA A 234 -1.01 7.74 -8.47
CA ALA A 234 -0.88 9.17 -8.24
C ALA A 234 -1.12 9.54 -6.78
N ILE A 235 -2.11 8.92 -6.11
CA ILE A 235 -2.34 9.08 -4.65
C ILE A 235 -1.12 8.59 -3.86
N SER A 236 -0.53 7.46 -4.22
CA SER A 236 0.70 6.96 -3.57
C SER A 236 1.87 7.94 -3.76
N ALA A 237 2.07 8.45 -4.97
CA ALA A 237 3.12 9.42 -5.28
C ALA A 237 2.88 10.76 -4.55
N ALA A 238 1.62 11.16 -4.38
CA ALA A 238 1.23 12.39 -3.70
C ALA A 238 1.62 12.45 -2.21
N ASN A 239 1.97 11.32 -1.57
CA ASN A 239 2.38 11.30 -0.16
C ASN A 239 3.52 12.29 0.19
N HIS A 240 4.37 12.65 -0.78
CA HIS A 240 5.43 13.63 -0.54
C HIS A 240 5.07 15.05 -1.03
N TYR A 241 3.84 15.26 -1.52
CA TYR A 241 3.38 16.44 -2.25
C TYR A 241 2.12 17.01 -1.59
N VAL A 242 2.31 18.04 -0.77
CA VAL A 242 1.23 18.77 -0.03
C VAL A 242 0.86 20.09 -0.71
N GLU A 243 1.18 20.26 -1.99
CA GLU A 243 0.87 21.47 -2.74
C GLU A 243 -0.65 21.66 -2.90
N PRO A 244 -1.17 22.91 -2.80
CA PRO A 244 -2.61 23.17 -2.89
C PRO A 244 -3.28 22.54 -4.11
N ALA A 245 -2.62 22.60 -5.26
CA ALA A 245 -3.16 22.06 -6.50
C ALA A 245 -3.31 20.52 -6.50
N VAL A 246 -2.48 19.80 -5.74
CA VAL A 246 -2.59 18.35 -5.54
C VAL A 246 -3.72 18.04 -4.57
N LEU A 247 -3.79 18.79 -3.47
CA LEU A 247 -4.86 18.66 -2.46
C LEU A 247 -6.25 18.91 -3.05
N ASP A 248 -6.41 19.95 -3.85
CA ASP A 248 -7.67 20.30 -4.52
C ASP A 248 -8.12 19.17 -5.47
N ALA A 249 -7.18 18.58 -6.22
CA ALA A 249 -7.48 17.45 -7.10
C ALA A 249 -7.85 16.19 -6.32
N MET A 250 -7.13 15.87 -5.23
CA MET A 250 -7.50 14.75 -4.36
C MET A 250 -8.91 14.95 -3.78
N GLN A 251 -9.28 16.18 -3.44
CA GLN A 251 -10.61 16.51 -2.95
C GLN A 251 -11.68 16.25 -4.01
N SER A 252 -11.54 16.78 -5.22
CA SER A 252 -12.48 16.53 -6.33
C SER A 252 -12.64 15.03 -6.59
N VAL A 253 -11.52 14.30 -6.70
CA VAL A 253 -11.53 12.85 -6.92
C VAL A 253 -12.24 12.11 -5.79
N PHE A 254 -12.05 12.51 -4.53
CA PHE A 254 -12.70 11.86 -3.38
C PHE A 254 -14.23 11.94 -3.45
N PHE A 255 -14.77 13.12 -3.81
CA PHE A 255 -16.21 13.34 -3.89
C PHE A 255 -16.83 12.70 -5.14
N GLU A 256 -16.11 12.71 -6.26
CA GLU A 256 -16.62 12.24 -7.55
C GLU A 256 -16.43 10.73 -7.77
N THR A 257 -15.38 10.13 -7.21
CA THR A 257 -15.04 8.72 -7.51
C THR A 257 -16.07 7.74 -6.98
N THR A 258 -16.45 6.75 -7.79
CA THR A 258 -17.25 5.59 -7.34
C THR A 258 -16.38 4.46 -6.77
N SER A 259 -15.05 4.55 -6.93
CA SER A 259 -14.12 3.51 -6.49
C SER A 259 -13.85 3.63 -4.99
N ARG A 260 -14.35 2.64 -4.24
CA ARG A 260 -14.08 2.51 -2.79
C ARG A 260 -12.59 2.48 -2.47
N SER A 261 -11.78 1.85 -3.33
CA SER A 261 -10.33 1.72 -3.14
C SER A 261 -9.60 3.08 -3.28
N VAL A 262 -9.93 3.83 -4.34
CA VAL A 262 -9.39 5.19 -4.58
C VAL A 262 -9.74 6.08 -3.39
N ARG A 263 -11.01 6.08 -2.98
CA ARG A 263 -11.50 6.87 -1.86
C ARG A 263 -10.80 6.54 -0.54
N GLN A 264 -10.61 5.25 -0.24
CA GLN A 264 -9.91 4.81 0.96
C GLN A 264 -8.44 5.27 0.98
N LYS A 265 -7.76 5.23 -0.17
CA LYS A 265 -6.38 5.71 -0.27
C LYS A 265 -6.26 7.22 -0.07
N ILE A 266 -7.14 8.02 -0.66
CA ILE A 266 -7.17 9.48 -0.44
C ILE A 266 -7.42 9.79 1.04
N TYR A 267 -8.32 9.04 1.66
CA TYR A 267 -8.57 9.18 3.09
C TYR A 267 -7.31 8.87 3.93
N SER A 268 -6.60 7.77 3.68
CA SER A 268 -5.35 7.45 4.38
C SER A 268 -4.27 8.52 4.18
N TYR A 269 -4.23 9.14 3.00
CA TYR A 269 -3.37 10.29 2.75
C TYR A 269 -3.74 11.47 3.68
N TRP A 270 -5.01 11.82 3.80
CA TRP A 270 -5.46 12.91 4.67
C TRP A 270 -5.30 12.62 6.17
N GLN A 271 -5.38 11.36 6.61
CA GLN A 271 -5.02 11.00 7.99
C GLN A 271 -3.56 11.33 8.31
N THR A 272 -2.68 11.23 7.31
CA THR A 272 -1.25 11.47 7.48
C THR A 272 -0.90 12.96 7.38
N HIS A 273 -1.58 13.71 6.49
CA HIS A 273 -1.23 15.10 6.15
C HIS A 273 -2.20 16.15 6.72
N GLY A 274 -3.31 15.70 7.32
CA GLY A 274 -4.39 16.54 7.82
C GLY A 274 -5.50 16.73 6.79
N LEU A 275 -6.75 16.52 7.23
CA LEU A 275 -7.94 16.90 6.47
C LEU A 275 -8.31 18.35 6.80
N PRO A 276 -8.58 19.25 5.83
CA PRO A 276 -9.00 20.61 6.12
C PRO A 276 -10.27 20.61 6.99
N GLU A 277 -10.25 21.32 8.13
CA GLU A 277 -11.36 21.35 9.11
C GLU A 277 -12.72 21.62 8.47
N ALA A 278 -12.77 22.56 7.52
CA ALA A 278 -13.99 22.96 6.82
C ALA A 278 -14.68 21.82 6.05
N GLN A 279 -13.95 20.76 5.72
CA GLN A 279 -14.42 19.67 4.84
C GLN A 279 -14.64 18.37 5.58
N LYS A 280 -14.19 18.27 6.84
CA LYS A 280 -14.26 17.04 7.62
C LYS A 280 -15.69 16.55 7.81
N ALA A 281 -16.66 17.45 8.06
CA ALA A 281 -18.07 17.09 8.21
C ALA A 281 -18.69 16.50 6.92
N GLU A 282 -18.34 17.07 5.76
CA GLU A 282 -18.81 16.58 4.46
C GLU A 282 -18.23 15.20 4.13
N VAL A 283 -16.94 15.02 4.41
CA VAL A 283 -16.24 13.73 4.28
C VAL A 283 -16.87 12.65 5.17
N VAL A 284 -17.15 12.95 6.45
CA VAL A 284 -17.86 12.01 7.35
C VAL A 284 -19.22 11.64 6.78
N ASN A 285 -20.05 12.61 6.40
CA ASN A 285 -21.39 12.35 5.86
C ASN A 285 -21.35 11.45 4.61
N LEU A 286 -20.40 11.68 3.71
CA LEU A 286 -20.20 10.87 2.50
C LEU A 286 -19.80 9.43 2.83
N LEU A 287 -18.87 9.24 3.77
CA LEU A 287 -18.41 7.92 4.22
C LEU A 287 -19.56 7.13 4.87
N MET A 288 -20.39 7.79 5.67
CA MET A 288 -21.56 7.19 6.31
C MET A 288 -22.61 6.73 5.27
N LYS A 289 -22.92 7.58 4.27
CA LYS A 289 -23.83 7.21 3.17
C LYS A 289 -23.39 5.98 2.39
N GLN A 290 -22.08 5.77 2.26
CA GLN A 290 -21.51 4.63 1.53
C GLN A 290 -21.18 3.41 2.40
N LYS A 291 -21.64 3.39 3.65
CA LYS A 291 -21.42 2.27 4.59
C LYS A 291 -19.94 2.02 4.91
N LEU A 292 -19.09 3.03 4.80
CA LEU A 292 -17.68 3.02 5.21
C LEU A 292 -17.55 3.39 6.69
N TYR A 293 -18.34 2.74 7.54
CA TYR A 293 -18.53 3.16 8.93
C TYR A 293 -17.25 3.18 9.75
N HIS A 294 -16.37 2.18 9.61
CA HIS A 294 -15.08 2.12 10.30
C HIS A 294 -14.23 3.39 10.12
N ILE A 295 -14.14 3.87 8.87
CA ILE A 295 -13.40 5.08 8.48
C ILE A 295 -14.11 6.32 9.03
N GLY A 296 -15.44 6.41 8.83
CA GLY A 296 -16.25 7.53 9.32
C GLY A 296 -16.21 7.70 10.83
N THR A 297 -16.14 6.59 11.60
CA THR A 297 -16.08 6.61 13.05
C THR A 297 -14.71 7.02 13.60
N GLU A 298 -13.60 6.70 12.93
CA GLU A 298 -12.26 7.15 13.34
C GLU A 298 -12.12 8.66 13.18
N LEU A 299 -12.56 9.21 12.04
CA LEU A 299 -12.52 10.66 11.81
C LEU A 299 -13.45 11.43 12.76
N PHE A 300 -14.60 10.84 13.12
CA PHE A 300 -15.51 11.40 14.13
C PHE A 300 -14.84 11.54 15.51
N GLN A 301 -13.92 10.64 15.85
CA GLN A 301 -13.17 10.69 17.11
C GLN A 301 -12.09 11.79 17.12
N GLU A 302 -11.46 12.08 15.97
CA GLU A 302 -10.46 13.14 15.83
C GLU A 302 -11.07 14.54 15.77
N LEU A 303 -12.27 14.64 15.21
CA LEU A 303 -12.97 15.89 14.97
C LEU A 303 -13.41 16.61 16.25
N GLY A 304 -13.91 15.86 17.24
CA GLY A 304 -14.72 16.47 18.30
C GLY A 304 -16.00 17.10 17.73
N SER A 305 -17.14 16.85 18.38
CA SER A 305 -18.45 17.46 18.08
C SER A 305 -18.69 17.87 16.61
N VAL A 306 -19.06 16.92 15.75
CA VAL A 306 -19.58 17.25 14.41
C VAL A 306 -21.05 16.89 14.31
N GLU A 307 -21.85 17.86 13.86
CA GLU A 307 -23.24 17.68 13.47
C GLU A 307 -23.30 16.82 12.20
N ILE A 308 -23.83 15.61 12.31
CA ILE A 308 -24.07 14.70 11.18
C ILE A 308 -25.54 14.82 10.77
N TYR A 309 -25.78 14.95 9.47
CA TYR A 309 -27.13 14.96 8.88
C TYR A 309 -27.38 13.66 8.12
N ASP A 310 -28.31 12.81 8.60
CA ASP A 310 -28.78 11.62 7.88
C ASP A 310 -30.15 11.90 7.23
N PRO A 311 -30.24 11.93 5.88
CA PRO A 311 -31.50 12.19 5.17
C PRO A 311 -32.60 11.13 5.36
N ARG A 312 -32.29 9.96 5.94
CA ARG A 312 -33.28 8.89 6.21
C ARG A 312 -33.98 9.07 7.55
N LEU A 313 -33.38 9.82 8.46
CA LEU A 313 -33.92 10.16 9.76
C LEU A 313 -34.70 11.47 9.62
N LYS A 314 -35.96 11.40 9.20
CA LYS A 314 -36.84 12.59 9.13
C LYS A 314 -37.11 13.25 10.50
N ALA A 315 -36.44 12.86 11.58
CA ALA A 315 -36.48 13.55 12.85
C ALA A 315 -35.24 13.22 13.72
N HIS A 316 -34.63 14.29 14.25
CA HIS A 316 -33.74 14.38 15.42
C HIS A 316 -32.25 14.01 15.25
N TYR A 317 -31.43 15.05 15.49
CA TYR A 317 -29.97 15.06 15.51
C TYR A 317 -29.40 14.22 16.68
N PHE A 318 -28.25 13.58 16.46
CA PHE A 318 -27.42 13.04 17.54
C PHE A 318 -26.05 13.71 17.52
N LEU A 319 -25.76 14.53 18.52
CA LEU A 319 -24.41 15.06 18.76
C LEU A 319 -23.74 14.22 19.85
N ILE A 320 -22.77 13.39 19.49
CA ILE A 320 -21.94 12.65 20.45
C ILE A 320 -20.65 13.45 20.63
N VAL A 321 -20.48 14.11 21.78
CA VAL A 321 -19.30 14.91 22.09
C VAL A 321 -18.43 14.19 23.11
N ARG A 322 -17.15 14.01 22.76
CA ARG A 322 -16.11 13.54 23.67
C ARG A 322 -15.47 14.75 24.35
N MET A 323 -15.69 14.90 25.65
CA MET A 323 -14.90 15.80 26.50
C MET A 323 -13.78 14.97 27.17
N LYS A 324 -12.68 15.63 27.57
CA LYS A 324 -11.44 14.98 28.05
C LYS A 324 -11.64 13.81 29.02
N ASP A 325 -12.63 13.90 29.91
CA ASP A 325 -12.91 12.88 30.93
C ASP A 325 -14.36 12.35 30.94
N GLU A 326 -15.22 12.78 30.00
CA GLU A 326 -16.62 12.31 29.90
C GLU A 326 -17.15 12.37 28.46
N MET A 327 -18.02 11.42 28.10
CA MET A 327 -18.83 11.47 26.87
C MET A 327 -20.22 12.02 27.19
N LYS A 328 -20.63 13.10 26.52
CA LYS A 328 -21.98 13.65 26.61
C LYS A 328 -22.69 13.52 25.26
N VAL A 329 -23.88 12.93 25.30
CA VAL A 329 -24.84 12.98 24.19
C VAL A 329 -25.59 14.29 24.36
N LEU A 330 -25.32 15.27 23.50
CA LEU A 330 -26.07 16.53 23.49
C LEU A 330 -27.16 16.41 22.42
N MET A 331 -28.41 16.55 22.86
CA MET A 331 -29.52 16.85 21.96
C MET A 331 -29.60 18.36 21.85
N ASP A 332 -29.57 18.93 20.63
CA ASP A 332 -30.22 20.22 20.44
C ASP A 332 -31.72 19.96 20.34
N SER A 333 -32.37 19.95 21.49
CA SER A 333 -33.78 20.22 21.54
C SER A 333 -33.92 21.75 21.54
N GLY A 334 -34.14 22.33 20.36
CA GLY A 334 -34.63 23.71 20.22
C GLY A 334 -35.96 23.97 20.94
N ALA A 335 -36.53 22.99 21.63
CA ALA A 335 -37.53 23.16 22.67
C ALA A 335 -36.98 22.57 23.97
N GLY A 336 -36.83 23.42 24.99
CA GLY A 336 -36.30 23.02 26.29
C GLY A 336 -36.96 21.76 26.84
N SER A 337 -36.22 21.05 27.70
CA SER A 337 -36.56 19.83 28.42
C SER A 337 -37.74 19.94 29.41
N LYS A 338 -38.77 20.72 29.08
CA LYS A 338 -40.02 20.86 29.81
C LYS A 338 -41.17 20.56 28.85
N GLY A 339 -41.49 19.28 28.70
CA GLY A 339 -42.64 18.85 27.89
C GLY A 339 -42.51 17.48 27.23
N ALA A 340 -41.33 16.85 27.25
CA ALA A 340 -41.18 15.50 26.71
C ALA A 340 -41.89 14.48 27.62
N ASP A 341 -42.69 13.60 26.99
CA ASP A 341 -43.37 12.46 27.61
C ASP A 341 -42.38 11.67 28.52
N PRO A 342 -42.72 11.39 29.78
CA PRO A 342 -41.88 10.59 30.69
C PRO A 342 -41.45 9.25 30.11
N ALA A 343 -42.26 8.63 29.25
CA ALA A 343 -41.92 7.39 28.56
C ALA A 343 -40.78 7.59 27.55
N LEU A 344 -40.79 8.71 26.80
CA LEU A 344 -39.73 9.07 25.87
C LEU A 344 -38.41 9.34 26.63
N GLN A 345 -38.46 10.02 27.78
CA GLN A 345 -37.28 10.24 28.63
C GLN A 345 -36.70 8.92 29.17
N MET A 346 -37.53 7.98 29.62
CA MET A 346 -37.07 6.67 30.10
C MET A 346 -36.47 5.82 28.97
N SER A 347 -37.07 5.82 27.78
CA SER A 347 -36.52 5.13 26.61
C SER A 347 -35.19 5.74 26.17
N LEU A 348 -35.06 7.07 26.17
CA LEU A 348 -33.81 7.79 25.89
C LEU A 348 -32.71 7.45 26.89
N GLN A 349 -33.02 7.42 28.19
CA GLN A 349 -32.05 7.02 29.22
C GLN A 349 -31.61 5.56 29.08
N SER A 350 -32.51 4.67 28.69
CA SER A 350 -32.20 3.26 28.43
C SER A 350 -31.28 3.07 27.23
N VAL A 351 -31.54 3.79 26.12
CA VAL A 351 -30.68 3.81 24.93
C VAL A 351 -29.31 4.42 25.24
N GLN A 352 -29.25 5.53 25.96
CA GLN A 352 -27.99 6.13 26.44
C GLN A 352 -27.19 5.17 27.32
N LYS A 353 -27.86 4.43 28.21
CA LYS A 353 -27.23 3.43 29.08
C LYS A 353 -26.70 2.24 28.28
N GLY A 354 -27.47 1.74 27.32
CA GLY A 354 -27.06 0.63 26.43
C GLY A 354 -25.86 0.99 25.55
N LEU A 355 -25.86 2.18 24.94
CA LEU A 355 -24.74 2.68 24.14
C LEU A 355 -23.48 2.89 25.00
N LYS A 356 -23.64 3.47 26.20
CA LYS A 356 -22.54 3.65 27.17
C LYS A 356 -21.96 2.30 27.62
N GLN A 357 -22.79 1.30 27.87
CA GLN A 357 -22.35 -0.06 28.24
C GLN A 357 -21.67 -0.80 27.10
N GLY A 358 -22.21 -0.73 25.87
CA GLY A 358 -21.57 -1.29 24.67
C GLY A 358 -20.20 -0.67 24.39
N TYR A 359 -20.04 0.63 24.65
CA TYR A 359 -18.76 1.32 24.47
C TYR A 359 -17.76 1.05 25.60
N ILE A 360 -18.20 0.92 26.85
CA ILE A 360 -17.35 0.45 27.97
C ILE A 360 -16.83 -0.97 27.69
N ALA A 361 -17.64 -1.82 27.05
CA ALA A 361 -17.20 -3.15 26.62
C ALA A 361 -16.12 -3.09 25.52
N LEU A 362 -16.23 -2.15 24.57
CA LEU A 362 -15.18 -1.88 23.57
C LEU A 362 -13.87 -1.35 24.18
N GLY A 363 -13.96 -0.53 25.24
CA GLY A 363 -12.79 0.07 25.89
C GLY A 363 -12.03 -0.84 26.88
N LYS A 364 -12.62 -1.94 27.34
CA LYS A 364 -12.04 -2.78 28.41
C LYS A 364 -11.29 -4.03 27.94
N SER A 365 -11.30 -4.39 26.66
CA SER A 365 -10.54 -5.55 26.17
C SER A 365 -10.05 -5.33 24.73
N ALA A 366 -8.75 -5.11 24.60
CA ALA A 366 -8.04 -5.11 23.33
C ALA A 366 -7.97 -6.50 22.68
N PHE A 367 -8.46 -7.56 23.35
CA PHE A 367 -8.22 -8.95 22.95
C PHE A 367 -9.35 -9.59 22.13
N ASP A 368 -10.50 -8.92 21.94
CA ASP A 368 -11.64 -9.52 21.21
C ASP A 368 -12.48 -8.46 20.45
N LEU A 369 -11.80 -7.65 19.63
CA LEU A 369 -12.41 -6.57 18.82
C LEU A 369 -13.59 -7.03 17.96
N HIS A 370 -13.57 -8.25 17.42
CA HIS A 370 -14.66 -8.76 16.56
C HIS A 370 -15.96 -9.03 17.32
N LYS A 371 -15.89 -9.69 18.49
CA LYS A 371 -17.08 -9.96 19.32
C LYS A 371 -17.64 -8.68 19.94
N ASN A 372 -16.77 -7.76 20.36
CA ASN A 372 -17.20 -6.49 20.95
C ASN A 372 -17.82 -5.55 19.88
N ARG A 373 -17.35 -5.63 18.64
CA ARG A 373 -17.94 -4.95 17.49
C ARG A 373 -19.33 -5.49 17.15
N ASP A 374 -19.48 -6.81 17.07
CA ASP A 374 -20.77 -7.42 16.74
C ASP A 374 -21.79 -7.20 17.88
N TYR A 375 -21.36 -7.23 19.14
CA TYR A 375 -22.17 -6.84 20.29
C TYR A 375 -22.58 -5.35 20.23
N PHE A 376 -21.66 -4.45 19.90
CA PHE A 376 -21.96 -3.02 19.75
C PHE A 376 -22.99 -2.78 18.63
N PHE A 377 -22.82 -3.41 17.47
CA PHE A 377 -23.79 -3.33 16.39
C PHE A 377 -25.13 -3.98 16.77
N GLU A 378 -25.14 -5.09 17.52
CA GLU A 378 -26.36 -5.68 18.05
C GLU A 378 -27.09 -4.73 19.00
N GLN A 379 -26.37 -4.02 19.88
CA GLN A 379 -26.96 -3.00 20.75
C GLN A 379 -27.49 -1.80 19.96
N CYS A 380 -26.77 -1.35 18.92
CA CYS A 380 -27.25 -0.30 18.02
C CYS A 380 -28.52 -0.74 17.27
N HIS A 381 -28.55 -1.98 16.77
CA HIS A 381 -29.70 -2.51 16.04
C HIS A 381 -30.91 -2.73 16.97
N LYS A 382 -30.67 -3.11 18.22
CA LYS A 382 -31.69 -3.18 19.29
C LYS A 382 -32.23 -1.79 19.62
N ALA A 383 -31.35 -0.79 19.74
CA ALA A 383 -31.74 0.59 19.98
C ALA A 383 -32.54 1.15 18.79
N GLU A 384 -32.11 0.92 17.54
CA GLU A 384 -32.85 1.29 16.33
C GLU A 384 -34.23 0.63 16.27
N SER A 385 -34.33 -0.66 16.60
CA SER A 385 -35.61 -1.39 16.62
C SER A 385 -36.56 -0.87 17.71
N GLN A 386 -36.02 -0.55 18.89
CA GLN A 386 -36.78 0.05 19.99
C GLN A 386 -37.27 1.46 19.63
N ILE A 387 -36.40 2.28 19.03
CA ILE A 387 -36.76 3.62 18.54
C ILE A 387 -37.81 3.51 17.42
N ALA A 388 -37.64 2.62 16.45
CA ALA A 388 -38.60 2.42 15.37
C ALA A 388 -39.96 1.91 15.87
N SER A 389 -39.97 1.05 16.88
CA SER A 389 -41.20 0.61 17.54
C SER A 389 -41.87 1.74 18.32
N PHE A 390 -41.09 2.58 18.98
CA PHE A 390 -41.58 3.73 19.73
C PHE A 390 -42.15 4.83 18.79
N LEU A 391 -41.48 5.10 17.67
CA LEU A 391 -41.95 6.05 16.65
C LEU A 391 -43.27 5.61 15.99
N LYS A 392 -43.58 4.31 15.96
CA LYS A 392 -44.88 3.80 15.50
C LYS A 392 -46.03 4.06 16.49
N LEU A 393 -45.71 4.29 17.77
CA LEU A 393 -46.68 4.56 18.83
C LEU A 393 -46.98 6.06 19.00
N LEU A 394 -46.17 6.92 18.37
CA LEU A 394 -46.45 8.36 18.34
C LEU A 394 -47.58 8.67 17.34
N PRO A 395 -48.53 9.54 17.69
CA PRO A 395 -49.56 9.97 16.75
C PRO A 395 -48.90 10.62 15.53
N LYS A 396 -49.31 10.21 14.33
CA LYS A 396 -48.80 10.76 13.08
C LYS A 396 -49.24 12.22 12.95
N GLY A 397 -48.35 13.13 13.28
CA GLY A 397 -48.45 14.58 13.07
C GLY A 397 -47.15 15.09 12.46
#